data_AF-A0A1R3I5K1-F1
#
_entry.id   AF-A0A1R3I5K1-F1
#
_cell.length_a   1.000
_cell.length_b   1.000
_cell.length_c   1.000
_cell.angle_alpha   90.00
_cell.angle_beta   90.00
_cell.angle_gamma   90.00
#
_symmetry.space_group_name_H-M   'P 1'
#
loop_
_entity.id
_entity.type
_entity.pdbx_description
1 polymer ?
#
loop_
_entity_poly.entity_id
_entity_poly.type
_entity_poly.pdbx_seq_one_letter_code
_entity_poly.pdbx_strand_id
1 'polypeptide(L)'
;QVCALPHVPFPDSYPAYVSKDLFLTYLDDYASRFNIAPLFRRRVESAEFDEATNKWIVKAKNLDSGEVEEFAARFLAVASGETCDPYTPEIEGLNTFPGEVLHSTQYRNGKAFKDKNVLVVGAGNSGMEISLDLANHGVKTSIVIRSPIHILSKEMVYWGEKLLRFIPFNTVDKWVALAGRVYYGDLTKYGITRPEQGPFLMKAAYGKICVVDLGTCSKIKSGEIQVLPAISNIRGNEVVFNNGKTHPFDSIILCTGFKRSTKLWLKGDDYLLNEDGFSKQKPPSPTHWKGKNGLYCVGLSRGGLFGAATEADNIADDIYNLLSN
;
A
#
# COMPACT_ATOMS: atom_id res chain seq x y z
N GLN A 1 16.24 -10.19 5.97
CA GLN A 1 15.46 -9.02 5.52
C GLN A 1 13.99 -9.42 5.50
N VAL A 2 13.05 -8.51 5.75
CA VAL A 2 11.65 -8.85 6.09
C VAL A 2 10.77 -9.13 4.84
N CYS A 3 11.29 -8.91 3.64
CA CYS A 3 10.55 -9.01 2.37
C CYS A 3 11.16 -10.00 1.35
N ALA A 4 12.00 -10.93 1.79
CA ALA A 4 12.49 -12.01 0.92
C ALA A 4 11.35 -13.00 0.61
N LEU A 5 11.40 -13.63 -0.56
CA LEU A 5 10.45 -14.68 -0.93
C LEU A 5 10.84 -16.01 -0.23
N PRO A 6 9.88 -16.94 -0.05
CA PRO A 6 10.15 -18.24 0.56
C PRO A 6 11.36 -18.94 -0.09
N HIS A 7 12.17 -19.61 0.74
CA HIS A 7 13.36 -20.39 0.34
C HIS A 7 14.54 -19.64 -0.29
N VAL A 8 14.43 -18.36 -0.62
CA VAL A 8 15.50 -17.59 -1.26
C VAL A 8 15.74 -16.29 -0.49
N PRO A 9 16.79 -16.20 0.34
CA PRO A 9 17.15 -14.93 0.95
C PRO A 9 17.67 -13.95 -0.12
N PHE A 10 17.60 -12.65 0.17
CA PHE A 10 18.34 -11.67 -0.61
C PHE A 10 19.85 -11.94 -0.53
N PRO A 11 20.61 -11.66 -1.61
CA PRO A 11 22.07 -11.76 -1.59
C PRO A 11 22.69 -10.87 -0.51
N ASP A 12 23.78 -11.34 0.11
CA ASP A 12 24.51 -10.58 1.15
C ASP A 12 25.09 -9.25 0.62
N SER A 13 25.28 -9.14 -0.69
CA SER A 13 25.71 -7.91 -1.37
C SER A 13 24.63 -6.83 -1.45
N TYR A 14 23.36 -7.18 -1.22
CA TYR A 14 22.28 -6.22 -1.31
C TYR A 14 22.25 -5.31 -0.09
N PRO A 15 21.95 -4.01 -0.26
CA PRO A 15 21.79 -3.11 0.86
C PRO A 15 20.59 -3.53 1.74
N ALA A 16 20.57 -3.07 2.99
CA ALA A 16 19.46 -3.34 3.91
C ALA A 16 18.09 -2.86 3.39
N TYR A 17 18.09 -1.77 2.60
CA TYR A 17 16.94 -1.28 1.84
C TYR A 17 17.23 -1.46 0.36
N VAL A 18 16.63 -2.50 -0.23
CA VAL A 18 16.82 -2.88 -1.63
C VAL A 18 16.13 -1.85 -2.55
N SER A 19 16.84 -1.39 -3.58
CA SER A 19 16.26 -0.50 -4.58
C SER A 19 15.23 -1.24 -5.44
N LYS A 20 14.37 -0.49 -6.16
CA LYS A 20 13.43 -1.08 -7.12
C LYS A 20 14.14 -2.01 -8.11
N ASP A 21 15.23 -1.56 -8.71
CA ASP A 21 15.91 -2.32 -9.77
C ASP A 21 16.53 -3.62 -9.24
N LEU A 22 17.18 -3.57 -8.07
CA LEU A 22 17.70 -4.77 -7.41
C LEU A 22 16.59 -5.73 -6.99
N PHE A 23 15.45 -5.20 -6.53
CA PHE A 23 14.31 -6.04 -6.18
C PHE A 23 13.71 -6.73 -7.42
N LEU A 24 13.67 -6.06 -8.58
CA LEU A 24 13.26 -6.66 -9.85
C LEU A 24 14.22 -7.78 -10.28
N THR A 25 15.53 -7.55 -10.24
CA THR A 25 16.53 -8.59 -10.52
C THR A 25 16.33 -9.81 -9.62
N TYR A 26 16.10 -9.58 -8.32
CA TYR A 26 15.81 -10.65 -7.37
C TYR A 26 14.54 -11.45 -7.74
N LEU A 27 13.48 -10.80 -8.23
CA LEU A 27 12.26 -11.49 -8.67
C LEU A 27 12.50 -12.32 -9.95
N ASP A 28 13.27 -11.79 -10.90
CA ASP A 28 13.64 -12.50 -12.14
C ASP A 28 14.50 -13.72 -11.82
N ASP A 29 15.49 -13.58 -10.94
CA ASP A 29 16.34 -14.67 -10.46
C ASP A 29 15.50 -15.75 -9.75
N TYR A 30 14.53 -15.34 -8.94
CA TYR A 30 13.61 -16.25 -8.26
C TYR A 30 12.77 -17.06 -9.25
N ALA A 31 12.16 -16.38 -10.23
CA ALA A 31 11.36 -17.03 -11.27
C ALA A 31 12.22 -18.01 -12.09
N SER A 32 13.43 -17.61 -12.47
CA SER A 32 14.37 -18.47 -13.19
C SER A 32 14.80 -19.69 -12.36
N ARG A 33 15.09 -19.51 -11.06
CA ARG A 33 15.56 -20.58 -10.17
C ARG A 33 14.53 -21.71 -10.01
N PHE A 34 13.26 -21.36 -9.93
CA PHE A 34 12.15 -22.32 -9.75
C PHE A 34 11.40 -22.65 -11.03
N ASN A 35 11.91 -22.21 -12.20
CA ASN A 35 11.28 -22.39 -13.50
C ASN A 35 9.79 -21.95 -13.51
N ILE A 36 9.51 -20.81 -12.88
CA ILE A 36 8.17 -20.22 -12.83
C ILE A 36 7.97 -19.43 -14.12
N ALA A 37 6.93 -19.79 -14.88
CA ALA A 37 6.59 -19.14 -16.14
C ALA A 37 5.19 -18.49 -16.05
N PRO A 38 5.08 -17.25 -15.54
CA PRO A 38 3.80 -16.55 -15.49
C PRO A 38 3.27 -16.23 -16.89
N LEU A 39 1.97 -16.43 -17.10
CA LEU A 39 1.30 -15.95 -18.31
C LEU A 39 1.01 -14.45 -18.15
N PHE A 40 1.96 -13.63 -18.58
CA PHE A 40 1.78 -12.17 -18.55
C PHE A 40 0.70 -11.71 -19.55
N ARG A 41 0.19 -10.50 -19.28
CA ARG A 41 -0.81 -9.82 -20.13
C ARG A 41 -2.12 -10.60 -20.27
N ARG A 42 -2.40 -11.50 -19.33
CA ARG A 42 -3.72 -12.12 -19.12
C ARG A 42 -4.41 -11.38 -17.99
N ARG A 43 -5.41 -10.57 -18.34
CA ARG A 43 -6.25 -9.90 -17.34
C ARG A 43 -7.42 -10.82 -17.00
N VAL A 44 -7.48 -11.29 -15.75
CA VAL A 44 -8.65 -12.04 -15.27
C VAL A 44 -9.88 -11.13 -15.29
N GLU A 45 -10.94 -11.56 -15.96
CA GLU A 45 -12.22 -10.86 -16.05
C GLU A 45 -13.28 -11.51 -15.17
N SER A 46 -13.24 -12.84 -15.02
CA SER A 46 -14.07 -13.56 -14.06
C SER A 46 -13.39 -14.82 -13.54
N ALA A 47 -13.75 -15.22 -12.32
CA ALA A 47 -13.44 -16.50 -11.73
C ALA A 47 -14.65 -17.00 -10.96
N GLU A 48 -15.18 -18.16 -11.35
CA GLU A 48 -16.41 -18.76 -10.83
C GLU A 48 -16.16 -20.23 -10.50
N PHE A 49 -16.73 -20.72 -9.40
CA PHE A 49 -16.69 -22.15 -9.09
C PHE A 49 -17.83 -22.87 -9.81
N ASP A 50 -17.50 -23.85 -10.62
CA ASP A 50 -18.45 -24.73 -11.28
C ASP A 50 -18.68 -25.99 -10.43
N GLU A 51 -19.86 -26.05 -9.80
CA GLU A 51 -20.30 -27.17 -8.95
C GLU A 51 -20.43 -28.49 -9.75
N ALA A 52 -20.69 -28.43 -11.07
CA ALA A 52 -20.83 -29.64 -11.88
C ALA A 52 -19.48 -30.35 -12.08
N THR A 53 -18.41 -29.57 -12.28
CA THR A 53 -17.06 -30.11 -12.50
C THR A 53 -16.17 -30.07 -11.26
N ASN A 54 -16.63 -29.45 -10.17
CA ASN A 54 -15.86 -29.16 -8.96
C ASN A 54 -14.54 -28.44 -9.25
N LYS A 55 -14.60 -27.44 -10.14
CA LYS A 55 -13.43 -26.66 -10.57
C LYS A 55 -13.76 -25.17 -10.63
N TRP A 56 -12.73 -24.36 -10.41
CA TRP A 56 -12.74 -22.94 -10.76
C TRP A 56 -12.59 -22.79 -12.27
N ILE A 57 -13.49 -22.03 -12.88
CA ILE A 57 -13.42 -21.58 -14.26
C ILE A 57 -13.00 -20.12 -14.24
N VAL A 58 -11.82 -19.84 -14.80
CA VAL A 58 -11.23 -18.51 -14.86
C VAL A 58 -11.21 -18.04 -16.30
N LYS A 59 -11.87 -16.92 -16.58
CA LYS A 59 -11.82 -16.26 -17.89
C LYS A 59 -10.83 -15.11 -17.82
N ALA A 60 -9.84 -15.15 -18.69
CA ALA A 60 -8.82 -14.11 -18.78
C ALA A 60 -8.71 -13.58 -20.20
N LYS A 61 -8.75 -12.26 -20.32
CA LYS A 61 -8.52 -11.58 -21.60
C LYS A 61 -7.02 -11.45 -21.86
N ASN A 62 -6.59 -12.00 -22.99
CA ASN A 62 -5.26 -11.78 -23.53
C ASN A 62 -5.20 -10.36 -24.11
N LEU A 63 -4.36 -9.50 -23.54
CA LEU A 63 -4.27 -8.09 -23.95
C LEU A 63 -3.48 -7.88 -25.26
N ASP A 64 -2.87 -8.92 -25.82
CA ASP A 64 -2.17 -8.88 -27.10
C ASP A 64 -3.09 -9.27 -28.26
N SER A 65 -3.81 -10.39 -28.14
CA SER A 65 -4.75 -10.85 -29.18
C SER A 65 -6.17 -10.29 -29.02
N GLY A 66 -6.55 -9.89 -27.79
CA GLY A 66 -7.92 -9.50 -27.45
C GLY A 66 -8.85 -10.68 -27.15
N GLU A 67 -8.37 -11.92 -27.33
CA GLU A 67 -9.14 -13.14 -27.09
C GLU A 67 -9.35 -13.43 -25.61
N VAL A 68 -10.44 -14.14 -25.29
CA VAL A 68 -10.72 -14.63 -23.94
C VAL A 68 -10.27 -16.08 -23.86
N GLU A 69 -9.29 -16.33 -23.01
CA GLU A 69 -8.77 -17.65 -22.66
C GLU A 69 -9.55 -18.16 -21.42
N GLU A 70 -9.92 -19.44 -21.43
CA GLU A 70 -10.58 -20.10 -20.30
C GLU A 70 -9.66 -21.13 -19.65
N PHE A 71 -9.54 -21.06 -18.33
CA PHE A 71 -8.73 -21.97 -17.52
C PHE A 71 -9.60 -22.68 -16.50
N ALA A 72 -9.38 -23.99 -16.33
CA ALA A 72 -10.06 -24.80 -15.32
C ALA A 72 -9.06 -25.33 -14.29
N ALA A 73 -9.30 -25.07 -13.00
CA ALA A 73 -8.39 -25.46 -11.92
C ALA A 73 -9.13 -26.00 -10.69
N ARG A 74 -8.52 -26.95 -9.98
CA ARG A 74 -9.04 -27.46 -8.69
C ARG A 74 -8.86 -26.45 -7.55
N PHE A 75 -7.83 -25.63 -7.63
CA PHE A 75 -7.45 -24.66 -6.60
C PHE A 75 -7.27 -23.30 -7.25
N LEU A 76 -7.69 -22.25 -6.56
CA LEU A 76 -7.53 -20.85 -6.99
C LEU A 76 -6.89 -20.05 -5.86
N ALA A 77 -5.67 -19.56 -6.08
CA ALA A 77 -5.00 -18.65 -5.16
C ALA A 77 -5.09 -17.21 -5.67
N VAL A 78 -5.78 -16.35 -4.91
CA VAL A 78 -5.98 -14.94 -5.22
C VAL A 78 -4.83 -14.12 -4.65
N ALA A 79 -3.91 -13.71 -5.52
CA ALA A 79 -2.72 -12.92 -5.19
C ALA A 79 -2.73 -11.53 -5.85
N SER A 80 -3.90 -10.88 -5.93
CA SER A 80 -4.06 -9.60 -6.64
C SER A 80 -3.42 -8.40 -5.92
N GLY A 81 -3.08 -8.52 -4.64
CA GLY A 81 -2.46 -7.48 -3.82
C GLY A 81 -3.43 -6.43 -3.27
N GLU A 82 -2.92 -5.56 -2.39
CA GLU A 82 -3.72 -4.58 -1.63
C GLU A 82 -3.78 -3.19 -2.28
N THR A 83 -2.91 -2.93 -3.25
CA THR A 83 -2.68 -1.60 -3.86
C THR A 83 -2.94 -1.60 -5.37
N CYS A 84 -4.08 -2.15 -5.78
CA CYS A 84 -4.42 -2.35 -7.19
C CYS A 84 -4.91 -1.06 -7.86
N ASP A 85 -6.04 -0.54 -7.40
CA ASP A 85 -6.77 0.50 -8.13
C ASP A 85 -6.62 1.84 -7.43
N PRO A 86 -6.13 2.88 -8.11
CA PRO A 86 -6.06 4.24 -7.57
C PRO A 86 -7.37 4.69 -6.93
N TYR A 87 -7.33 5.16 -5.69
CA TYR A 87 -8.51 5.73 -5.05
C TYR A 87 -8.54 7.25 -5.24
N THR A 88 -9.49 7.73 -6.04
CA THR A 88 -9.82 9.16 -6.14
C THR A 88 -10.99 9.46 -5.21
N PRO A 89 -10.82 10.28 -4.16
CA PRO A 89 -11.94 10.67 -3.30
C PRO A 89 -12.86 11.63 -4.04
N GLU A 90 -14.14 11.59 -3.67
CA GLU A 90 -15.09 12.63 -4.07
C GLU A 90 -14.75 13.90 -3.27
N ILE A 91 -14.34 14.95 -3.97
CA ILE A 91 -14.08 16.28 -3.41
C ILE A 91 -15.01 17.24 -4.12
N GLU A 92 -15.81 17.98 -3.35
CA GLU A 92 -16.75 18.96 -3.89
C GLU A 92 -16.02 20.00 -4.75
N GLY A 93 -16.47 20.17 -5.99
CA GLY A 93 -15.90 21.13 -6.93
C GLY A 93 -14.55 20.74 -7.56
N LEU A 94 -14.03 19.52 -7.34
CA LEU A 94 -12.78 19.04 -7.95
C LEU A 94 -12.83 19.08 -9.49
N ASN A 95 -14.00 18.81 -10.08
CA ASN A 95 -14.24 18.91 -11.52
C ASN A 95 -14.15 20.35 -12.07
N THR A 96 -14.17 21.36 -11.20
CA THR A 96 -13.98 22.78 -11.58
C THR A 96 -12.52 23.20 -11.59
N PHE A 97 -11.61 22.36 -11.08
CA PHE A 97 -10.19 22.66 -11.02
C PHE A 97 -9.59 22.72 -12.44
N PRO A 98 -9.04 23.86 -12.88
CA PRO A 98 -8.53 24.02 -14.24
C PRO A 98 -7.15 23.39 -14.45
N GLY A 99 -6.45 23.07 -13.36
CA GLY A 99 -5.11 22.50 -13.39
C GLY A 99 -5.10 20.97 -13.48
N GLU A 100 -3.90 20.40 -13.40
CA GLU A 100 -3.71 18.96 -13.49
C GLU A 100 -4.09 18.27 -12.16
N VAL A 101 -4.94 17.26 -12.22
CA VAL A 101 -5.24 16.35 -11.10
C VAL A 101 -4.75 14.96 -11.46
N LEU A 102 -3.80 14.43 -10.69
CA LEU A 102 -3.23 13.10 -10.94
C LEU A 102 -3.16 12.28 -9.66
N HIS A 103 -3.28 10.96 -9.78
CA HIS A 103 -3.02 10.07 -8.66
C HIS A 103 -1.52 9.77 -8.55
N SER A 104 -1.04 9.44 -7.36
CA SER A 104 0.37 9.09 -7.09
C SER A 104 0.96 8.04 -8.04
N THR A 105 0.13 7.15 -8.62
CA THR A 105 0.55 6.16 -9.64
C THR A 105 1.02 6.78 -10.96
N GLN A 106 0.57 7.98 -11.29
CA GLN A 106 0.95 8.74 -12.48
C GLN A 106 2.16 9.63 -12.23
N TYR A 107 2.52 9.87 -10.96
CA TYR A 107 3.70 10.65 -10.60
C TYR A 107 4.98 9.95 -11.07
N ARG A 108 5.97 10.74 -11.48
CA ARG A 108 7.29 10.25 -11.94
C ARG A 108 8.44 10.96 -11.25
N ASN A 109 8.44 12.29 -11.24
CA ASN A 109 9.41 13.10 -10.54
C ASN A 109 8.93 14.56 -10.43
N GLY A 110 9.56 15.32 -9.54
CA GLY A 110 9.20 16.70 -9.24
C GLY A 110 9.57 17.69 -10.34
N LYS A 111 10.49 17.34 -11.24
CA LYS A 111 10.96 18.22 -12.32
C LYS A 111 9.82 18.70 -13.23
N ALA A 112 8.81 17.88 -13.46
CA ALA A 112 7.62 18.23 -14.27
C ALA A 112 6.74 19.32 -13.63
N PHE A 113 6.96 19.63 -12.36
CA PHE A 113 6.18 20.60 -11.58
C PHE A 113 6.98 21.85 -11.22
N LYS A 114 8.14 22.06 -11.86
CA LYS A 114 8.95 23.25 -11.64
C LYS A 114 8.10 24.52 -11.82
N ASP A 115 8.30 25.48 -10.92
CA ASP A 115 7.61 26.77 -10.88
C ASP A 115 6.09 26.71 -10.63
N LYS A 116 5.52 25.53 -10.33
CA LYS A 116 4.12 25.34 -9.97
C LYS A 116 3.89 25.37 -8.45
N ASN A 117 2.67 25.72 -8.04
CA ASN A 117 2.13 25.46 -6.71
C ASN A 117 1.43 24.11 -6.73
N VAL A 118 1.96 23.13 -5.98
CA VAL A 118 1.46 21.76 -5.99
C VAL A 118 0.87 21.39 -4.64
N LEU A 119 -0.36 20.90 -4.66
CA LEU A 119 -1.04 20.33 -3.50
C LEU A 119 -0.95 18.81 -3.52
N VAL A 120 -0.26 18.22 -2.55
CA VAL A 120 -0.26 16.78 -2.32
C VAL A 120 -1.36 16.42 -1.32
N VAL A 121 -2.30 15.57 -1.72
CA VAL A 121 -3.45 15.18 -0.88
C VAL A 121 -3.20 13.82 -0.25
N GLY A 122 -2.92 13.80 1.06
CA GLY A 122 -2.70 12.58 1.83
C GLY A 122 -1.27 12.42 2.33
N ALA A 123 -1.14 11.97 3.58
CA ALA A 123 0.12 11.90 4.32
C ALA A 123 0.60 10.46 4.57
N GLY A 124 0.30 9.55 3.64
CA GLY A 124 0.93 8.22 3.61
C GLY A 124 2.38 8.31 3.13
N ASN A 125 3.10 7.17 3.10
CA ASN A 125 4.49 7.13 2.62
C ASN A 125 4.63 7.78 1.22
N SER A 126 3.76 7.44 0.26
CA SER A 126 3.78 8.06 -1.06
C SER A 126 3.63 9.58 -1.03
N GLY A 127 2.70 10.12 -0.22
CA GLY A 127 2.50 11.57 -0.14
C GLY A 127 3.68 12.30 0.48
N MET A 128 4.30 11.70 1.50
CA MET A 128 5.47 12.28 2.18
C MET A 128 6.72 12.23 1.29
N GLU A 129 6.93 11.14 0.56
CA GLU A 129 8.05 10.99 -0.38
C GLU A 129 7.88 11.87 -1.62
N ILE A 130 6.67 11.94 -2.21
CA ILE A 130 6.37 12.83 -3.33
C ILE A 130 6.54 14.30 -2.92
N SER A 131 6.07 14.68 -1.72
CA SER A 131 6.26 16.06 -1.23
C SER A 131 7.74 16.41 -1.05
N LEU A 132 8.56 15.45 -0.58
CA LEU A 132 10.00 15.63 -0.48
C LEU A 132 10.67 15.78 -1.85
N ASP A 133 10.30 14.92 -2.81
CA ASP A 133 10.84 15.00 -4.17
C ASP A 133 10.49 16.32 -4.86
N LEU A 134 9.24 16.80 -4.73
CA LEU A 134 8.82 18.12 -5.21
C LEU A 134 9.63 19.25 -4.58
N ALA A 135 9.76 19.25 -3.24
CA ALA A 135 10.52 20.27 -2.53
C ALA A 135 12.01 20.27 -2.93
N ASN A 136 12.62 19.10 -3.13
CA ASN A 136 13.99 18.98 -3.61
C ASN A 136 14.19 19.51 -5.04
N HIS A 137 13.12 19.57 -5.85
CA HIS A 137 13.12 20.19 -7.17
C HIS A 137 12.74 21.69 -7.14
N GLY A 138 12.62 22.29 -5.95
CA GLY A 138 12.29 23.71 -5.77
C GLY A 138 10.82 24.04 -6.04
N VAL A 139 9.94 23.05 -6.04
CA VAL A 139 8.49 23.23 -6.27
C VAL A 139 7.83 23.77 -5.01
N LYS A 140 6.92 24.74 -5.15
CA LYS A 140 6.12 25.27 -4.04
C LYS A 140 5.11 24.20 -3.61
N THR A 141 5.43 23.50 -2.53
CA THR A 141 4.75 22.25 -2.17
C THR A 141 3.93 22.44 -0.91
N SER A 142 2.67 22.04 -0.97
CA SER A 142 1.81 21.92 0.20
C SER A 142 1.28 20.49 0.32
N ILE A 143 1.13 19.99 1.54
CA ILE A 143 0.61 18.64 1.82
C ILE A 143 -0.60 18.70 2.75
N VAL A 144 -1.67 17.99 2.39
CA VAL A 144 -2.85 17.82 3.23
C VAL A 144 -2.66 16.68 4.22
N ILE A 145 -2.67 17.02 5.51
CA ILE A 145 -2.61 16.05 6.60
C ILE A 145 -3.91 16.15 7.39
N ARG A 146 -4.88 15.29 7.05
CA ARG A 146 -6.21 15.27 7.70
C ARG A 146 -6.20 14.61 9.07
N SER A 147 -5.43 13.52 9.21
CA SER A 147 -5.54 12.62 10.35
C SER A 147 -4.17 12.44 11.02
N PRO A 148 -4.12 12.15 12.32
CA PRO A 148 -2.86 11.94 13.03
C PRO A 148 -2.00 10.85 12.37
N ILE A 149 -0.68 11.05 12.33
CA ILE A 149 0.29 10.10 11.78
C ILE A 149 1.49 9.92 12.70
N HIS A 150 2.06 8.71 12.71
CA HIS A 150 3.38 8.47 13.27
C HIS A 150 4.42 8.70 12.19
N ILE A 151 5.40 9.55 12.46
CA ILE A 151 6.58 9.77 11.62
C ILE A 151 7.77 9.18 12.36
N LEU A 152 8.44 8.22 11.73
CA LEU A 152 9.55 7.44 12.30
C LEU A 152 10.71 7.35 11.31
N SER A 153 11.95 7.18 11.80
CA SER A 153 13.07 6.88 10.91
C SER A 153 13.09 5.40 10.52
N LYS A 154 13.85 5.07 9.48
CA LYS A 154 14.11 3.68 9.05
C LYS A 154 14.61 2.80 10.19
N GLU A 155 15.56 3.31 10.97
CA GLU A 155 16.19 2.62 12.08
C GLU A 155 15.20 2.36 13.21
N MET A 156 14.33 3.33 13.52
CA MET A 156 13.28 3.16 14.55
C MET A 156 12.32 2.05 14.18
N VAL A 157 11.89 2.00 12.91
CA VAL A 157 11.00 0.93 12.43
C VAL A 157 11.72 -0.41 12.45
N TYR A 158 12.95 -0.47 11.93
CA TYR A 158 13.75 -1.69 11.91
C TYR A 158 13.95 -2.30 13.30
N TRP A 159 14.39 -1.48 14.27
CA TRP A 159 14.61 -1.95 15.64
C TRP A 159 13.30 -2.28 16.33
N GLY A 160 12.24 -1.49 16.11
CA GLY A 160 10.90 -1.79 16.62
C GLY A 160 10.41 -3.17 16.14
N GLU A 161 10.47 -3.45 14.84
CA GLU A 161 10.10 -4.76 14.30
C GLU A 161 10.95 -5.90 14.84
N LYS A 162 12.26 -5.69 15.06
CA LYS A 162 13.11 -6.70 15.71
C LYS A 162 12.70 -6.97 17.15
N LEU A 163 12.37 -5.93 17.92
CA LEU A 163 11.98 -6.06 19.33
C LEU A 163 10.63 -6.76 19.49
N LEU A 164 9.70 -6.60 18.55
CA LEU A 164 8.41 -7.30 18.57
C LEU A 164 8.52 -8.83 18.58
N ARG A 165 9.68 -9.40 18.22
CA ARG A 165 9.95 -10.84 18.31
C ARG A 165 10.08 -11.34 19.75
N PHE A 166 10.39 -10.44 20.69
CA PHE A 166 10.72 -10.79 22.07
C PHE A 166 9.91 -10.00 23.10
N ILE A 167 9.30 -8.87 22.69
CA ILE A 167 8.65 -7.90 23.56
C ILE A 167 7.23 -7.62 23.06
N PRO A 168 6.22 -7.52 23.96
CA PRO A 168 4.86 -7.20 23.57
C PRO A 168 4.70 -5.85 22.84
N PHE A 169 3.73 -5.78 21.93
CA PHE A 169 3.40 -4.60 21.12
C PHE A 169 3.34 -3.30 21.93
N ASN A 170 2.58 -3.28 23.02
CA ASN A 170 2.37 -2.07 23.83
C ASN A 170 3.67 -1.46 24.38
N THR A 171 4.65 -2.29 24.70
CA THR A 171 5.94 -1.82 25.25
C THR A 171 6.82 -1.27 24.13
N VAL A 172 6.94 -2.00 23.03
CA VAL A 172 7.72 -1.55 21.85
C VAL A 172 7.13 -0.26 21.28
N ASP A 173 5.81 -0.18 21.15
CA ASP A 173 5.11 1.01 20.66
C ASP A 173 5.40 2.24 21.51
N LYS A 174 5.39 2.12 22.85
CA LYS A 174 5.72 3.23 23.75
C LYS A 174 7.15 3.71 23.56
N TRP A 175 8.11 2.79 23.46
CA TRP A 175 9.52 3.14 23.25
C TRP A 175 9.75 3.80 21.90
N VAL A 176 9.18 3.26 20.83
CA VAL A 176 9.33 3.82 19.48
C VAL A 176 8.61 5.15 19.34
N ALA A 177 7.42 5.30 19.92
CA ALA A 177 6.71 6.59 19.96
C ALA A 177 7.50 7.65 20.76
N LEU A 178 8.12 7.27 21.87
CA LEU A 178 8.99 8.16 22.65
C LEU A 178 10.25 8.55 21.87
N ALA A 179 10.93 7.59 21.24
CA ALA A 179 12.10 7.85 20.40
C ALA A 179 11.76 8.81 19.25
N GLY A 180 10.63 8.59 18.56
CA GLY A 180 10.12 9.48 17.53
C GLY A 180 9.77 10.88 18.07
N ARG A 181 9.25 10.98 19.30
CA ARG A 181 9.00 12.27 19.97
C ARG A 181 10.29 13.03 20.26
N VAL A 182 11.31 12.35 20.78
CA VAL A 182 12.61 12.96 21.07
C VAL A 182 13.30 13.43 19.79
N TYR A 183 13.34 12.58 18.76
CA TYR A 183 14.05 12.87 17.52
C TYR A 183 13.37 13.95 16.68
N TYR A 184 12.06 13.85 16.46
CA TYR A 184 11.35 14.82 15.62
C TYR A 184 10.85 16.04 16.39
N GLY A 185 10.81 15.98 17.72
CA GLY A 185 10.25 17.03 18.57
C GLY A 185 8.72 17.13 18.49
N ASP A 186 8.23 18.31 18.81
CA ASP A 186 6.81 18.67 18.68
C ASP A 186 6.51 19.19 17.27
N LEU A 187 5.68 18.43 16.55
CA LEU A 187 5.24 18.75 15.19
C LEU A 187 3.84 19.35 15.14
N THR A 188 3.16 19.52 16.28
CA THR A 188 1.81 20.09 16.33
C THR A 188 1.77 21.52 15.83
N LYS A 189 2.85 22.28 16.07
CA LYS A 189 3.06 23.63 15.52
C LYS A 189 3.08 23.70 13.98
N TYR A 190 3.33 22.57 13.32
CA TYR A 190 3.25 22.43 11.87
C TYR A 190 1.97 21.71 11.42
N GLY A 191 0.97 21.54 12.29
CA GLY A 191 -0.28 20.85 11.96
C GLY A 191 -0.21 19.32 11.94
N ILE A 192 0.88 18.72 12.44
CA ILE A 192 1.03 17.26 12.50
C ILE A 192 0.82 16.77 13.94
N THR A 193 -0.24 16.00 14.13
CA THR A 193 -0.55 15.34 15.40
C THR A 193 -0.19 13.86 15.35
N ARG A 194 0.18 13.29 16.51
CA ARG A 194 0.48 11.86 16.64
C ARG A 194 -0.78 11.12 17.12
N PRO A 195 -1.05 9.91 16.60
CA PRO A 195 -2.09 9.04 17.14
C PRO A 195 -1.81 8.65 18.59
N GLU A 196 -2.88 8.37 19.35
CA GLU A 196 -2.78 7.85 20.72
C GLU A 196 -2.26 6.40 20.76
N GLN A 197 -2.75 5.57 19.84
CA GLN A 197 -2.28 4.21 19.66
C GLN A 197 -0.91 4.19 19.00
N GLY A 198 -0.09 3.21 19.35
CA GLY A 198 1.26 3.08 18.81
C GLY A 198 1.33 2.61 17.35
N PRO A 199 2.46 2.86 16.68
CA PRO A 199 2.63 2.60 15.25
C PRO A 199 2.43 1.13 14.84
N PHE A 200 2.88 0.17 15.64
CA PHE A 200 2.77 -1.26 15.32
C PHE A 200 1.39 -1.81 15.65
N LEU A 201 0.77 -1.38 16.75
CA LEU A 201 -0.61 -1.74 17.05
C LEU A 201 -1.57 -1.20 15.99
N MET A 202 -1.38 0.04 15.52
CA MET A 202 -2.18 0.61 14.43
C MET A 202 -2.05 -0.16 13.11
N LYS A 203 -0.84 -0.65 12.80
CA LYS A 203 -0.60 -1.54 11.66
C LYS A 203 -1.40 -2.84 11.82
N ALA A 204 -1.32 -3.49 12.99
CA ALA A 204 -2.02 -4.74 13.25
C ALA A 204 -3.56 -4.58 13.24
N ALA A 205 -4.09 -3.56 13.91
CA ALA A 205 -5.54 -3.35 14.04
C ALA A 205 -6.19 -2.83 12.74
N TYR A 206 -5.57 -1.81 12.15
CA TYR A 206 -6.18 -1.03 11.07
C TYR A 206 -5.40 -1.07 9.75
N GLY A 207 -4.26 -1.78 9.67
CA GLY A 207 -3.38 -1.73 8.51
C GLY A 207 -2.76 -0.36 8.25
N LYS A 208 -2.83 0.57 9.22
CA LYS A 208 -2.30 1.92 9.06
C LYS A 208 -0.84 1.93 9.46
N ILE A 209 0.02 1.93 8.44
CA ILE A 209 1.48 1.93 8.61
C ILE A 209 1.94 3.34 9.01
N CYS A 210 2.99 3.40 9.84
CA CYS A 210 3.71 4.64 10.10
C CYS A 210 4.35 5.21 8.82
N VAL A 211 4.58 6.51 8.82
CA VAL A 211 5.38 7.19 7.80
C VAL A 211 6.86 7.00 8.14
N VAL A 212 7.62 6.47 7.19
CA VAL A 212 9.08 6.42 7.27
C VAL A 212 9.63 7.71 6.68
N ASP A 213 10.16 8.60 7.53
CA ASP A 213 10.70 9.87 7.07
C ASP A 213 12.04 9.67 6.35
N LEU A 214 12.15 10.28 5.17
CA LEU A 214 13.39 10.33 4.38
C LEU A 214 13.99 11.75 4.34
N GLY A 215 13.40 12.70 5.08
CA GLY A 215 13.80 14.11 5.08
C GLY A 215 12.63 15.08 4.90
N THR A 216 11.42 14.58 4.64
CA THR A 216 10.20 15.38 4.51
C THR A 216 9.95 16.22 5.76
N CYS A 217 10.18 15.66 6.94
CA CYS A 217 10.00 16.39 8.20
C CYS A 217 10.94 17.60 8.32
N SER A 218 12.18 17.48 7.83
CA SER A 218 13.12 18.61 7.77
C SER A 218 12.60 19.73 6.87
N LYS A 219 12.12 19.37 5.67
CA LYS A 219 11.52 20.31 4.73
C LYS A 219 10.27 21.00 5.29
N ILE A 220 9.43 20.28 6.02
CA ILE A 220 8.29 20.86 6.74
C ILE A 220 8.75 21.86 7.80
N LYS A 221 9.76 21.51 8.60
CA LYS A 221 10.29 22.39 9.65
C LYS A 221 10.90 23.68 9.10
N SER A 222 11.54 23.61 7.93
CA SER A 222 12.12 24.76 7.23
C SER A 222 11.08 25.65 6.52
N GLY A 223 9.86 25.16 6.33
CA GLY A 223 8.80 25.86 5.59
C GLY A 223 8.81 25.62 4.08
N GLU A 224 9.75 24.82 3.55
CA GLU A 224 9.77 24.41 2.14
C GLU A 224 8.55 23.54 1.75
N ILE A 225 7.99 22.82 2.73
CA ILE A 225 6.71 22.10 2.58
C ILE A 225 5.70 22.65 3.58
N GLN A 226 4.59 23.18 3.09
CA GLN A 226 3.50 23.67 3.94
C GLN A 226 2.51 22.57 4.27
N VAL A 227 2.20 22.36 5.55
CA VAL A 227 1.14 21.44 5.96
C VAL A 227 -0.20 22.19 6.02
N LEU A 228 -1.22 21.61 5.38
CA LEU A 228 -2.57 22.14 5.32
C LEU A 228 -3.56 21.13 5.93
N PRO A 229 -4.67 21.60 6.55
CA PRO A 229 -5.70 20.72 7.08
C PRO A 229 -6.54 20.12 5.94
N ALA A 230 -7.58 19.37 6.29
CA ALA A 230 -8.47 18.75 5.30
C ALA A 230 -9.09 19.78 4.34
N ILE A 231 -9.27 19.35 3.08
CA ILE A 231 -9.99 20.11 2.05
C ILE A 231 -11.47 20.09 2.39
N SER A 232 -12.10 21.27 2.32
CA SER A 232 -13.55 21.44 2.39
C SER A 232 -14.15 21.28 1.00
N ASN A 233 -13.74 22.14 0.06
CA ASN A 233 -14.22 22.15 -1.33
C ASN A 233 -13.21 22.87 -2.24
N ILE A 234 -13.39 22.77 -3.55
CA ILE A 234 -12.57 23.41 -4.57
C ILE A 234 -13.45 24.35 -5.40
N ARG A 235 -12.93 25.54 -5.76
CA ARG A 235 -13.61 26.55 -6.58
C ARG A 235 -12.64 27.07 -7.63
N GLY A 236 -12.70 26.53 -8.85
CA GLY A 236 -11.70 26.87 -9.86
C GLY A 236 -10.30 26.45 -9.39
N ASN A 237 -9.32 27.34 -9.46
CA ASN A 237 -7.95 27.07 -8.99
C ASN A 237 -7.76 27.24 -7.47
N GLU A 238 -8.80 27.67 -6.74
CA GLU A 238 -8.75 27.88 -5.30
C GLU A 238 -9.22 26.65 -4.52
N VAL A 239 -8.38 26.17 -3.61
CA VAL A 239 -8.72 25.08 -2.69
C VAL A 239 -9.05 25.67 -1.32
N VAL A 240 -10.26 25.39 -0.83
CA VAL A 240 -10.76 25.84 0.48
C VAL A 240 -10.53 24.73 1.49
N PHE A 241 -9.96 25.07 2.64
CA PHE A 241 -9.64 24.12 3.71
C PHE A 241 -10.58 24.29 4.91
N ASN A 242 -10.67 23.27 5.77
CA ASN A 242 -11.58 23.25 6.93
C ASN A 242 -11.32 24.35 7.97
N ASN A 243 -10.17 25.02 7.92
CA ASN A 243 -9.88 26.18 8.75
C ASN A 243 -10.36 27.50 8.14
N GLY A 244 -11.12 27.45 7.03
CA GLY A 244 -11.62 28.61 6.29
C GLY A 244 -10.59 29.33 5.42
N LYS A 245 -9.32 28.88 5.39
CA LYS A 245 -8.30 29.45 4.51
C LYS A 245 -8.44 28.90 3.11
N THR A 246 -7.99 29.70 2.15
CA THR A 246 -8.00 29.37 0.73
C THR A 246 -6.61 29.57 0.16
N HIS A 247 -6.17 28.66 -0.70
CA HIS A 247 -4.91 28.77 -1.42
C HIS A 247 -5.09 28.38 -2.90
N PRO A 248 -4.47 29.11 -3.83
CA PRO A 248 -4.47 28.73 -5.24
C PRO A 248 -3.42 27.63 -5.50
N PHE A 249 -3.76 26.69 -6.38
CA PHE A 249 -2.84 25.63 -6.83
C PHE A 249 -2.90 25.45 -8.35
N ASP A 250 -1.77 25.00 -8.91
CA ASP A 250 -1.62 24.71 -10.34
C ASP A 250 -1.76 23.20 -10.62
N SER A 251 -1.51 22.35 -9.61
CA SER A 251 -1.67 20.90 -9.72
C SER A 251 -2.02 20.26 -8.38
N ILE A 252 -2.81 19.19 -8.44
CA ILE A 252 -3.21 18.38 -7.29
C ILE A 252 -2.72 16.95 -7.50
N ILE A 253 -1.95 16.43 -6.55
CA ILE A 253 -1.46 15.05 -6.56
C ILE A 253 -2.15 14.26 -5.46
N LEU A 254 -3.04 13.35 -5.86
CA LEU A 254 -3.82 12.50 -4.96
C LEU A 254 -2.95 11.33 -4.48
N CYS A 255 -2.51 11.41 -3.23
CA CYS A 255 -1.81 10.36 -2.48
C CYS A 255 -2.78 9.66 -1.52
N THR A 256 -3.96 9.33 -2.04
CA THR A 256 -5.15 8.92 -1.29
C THR A 256 -5.29 7.42 -1.17
N GLY A 257 -4.30 6.65 -1.63
CA GLY A 257 -4.24 5.21 -1.49
C GLY A 257 -5.01 4.47 -2.58
N PHE A 258 -5.43 3.25 -2.29
CA PHE A 258 -5.92 2.32 -3.29
C PHE A 258 -7.17 1.58 -2.83
N LYS A 259 -7.99 1.19 -3.81
CA LYS A 259 -9.06 0.21 -3.70
C LYS A 259 -8.59 -1.13 -4.29
N ARG A 260 -9.34 -2.19 -3.97
CA ARG A 260 -9.13 -3.53 -4.51
C ARG A 260 -10.30 -3.85 -5.44
N SER A 261 -10.00 -4.45 -6.60
CA SER A 261 -10.99 -4.88 -7.60
C SER A 261 -11.34 -6.37 -7.50
N THR A 262 -10.85 -7.09 -6.49
CA THR A 262 -10.99 -8.54 -6.39
C THR A 262 -12.44 -9.02 -6.49
N LYS A 263 -13.38 -8.31 -5.86
CA LYS A 263 -14.82 -8.63 -5.94
C LYS A 263 -15.47 -8.38 -7.31
N LEU A 264 -14.83 -7.60 -8.19
CA LEU A 264 -15.38 -7.33 -9.52
C LEU A 264 -15.31 -8.58 -10.40
N TRP A 265 -14.25 -9.39 -10.25
CA TRP A 265 -14.00 -10.57 -11.07
C TRP A 265 -14.16 -11.89 -10.31
N LEU A 266 -13.85 -11.96 -9.01
CA LEU A 266 -14.07 -13.17 -8.20
C LEU A 266 -15.56 -13.28 -7.82
N LYS A 267 -16.22 -14.33 -8.29
CA LYS A 267 -17.65 -14.56 -8.06
C LYS A 267 -17.87 -15.70 -7.07
N GLY A 268 -18.98 -15.63 -6.33
CA GLY A 268 -19.32 -16.64 -5.33
C GLY A 268 -18.45 -16.62 -4.06
N ASP A 269 -17.52 -15.65 -3.94
CA ASP A 269 -16.75 -15.46 -2.70
C ASP A 269 -17.48 -14.54 -1.70
N ASP A 270 -18.43 -15.12 -0.98
CA ASP A 270 -19.07 -14.47 0.16
C ASP A 270 -18.38 -14.81 1.49
N TYR A 271 -17.25 -15.52 1.48
CA TYR A 271 -16.70 -16.11 2.69
C TYR A 271 -15.30 -15.61 3.03
N LEU A 272 -14.44 -15.45 2.03
CA LEU A 272 -13.04 -15.14 2.23
C LEU A 272 -12.79 -13.64 2.28
N LEU A 273 -13.36 -12.87 1.33
CA LEU A 273 -13.10 -11.42 1.24
C LEU A 273 -14.27 -10.54 1.72
N ASN A 274 -13.97 -9.48 2.45
CA ASN A 274 -14.91 -8.43 2.84
C ASN A 274 -15.26 -7.53 1.64
N GLU A 275 -16.22 -6.61 1.79
CA GLU A 275 -16.63 -5.65 0.73
C GLU A 275 -15.47 -4.84 0.15
N ASP A 276 -14.47 -4.61 0.99
CA ASP A 276 -13.25 -3.91 0.66
C ASP A 276 -12.22 -4.80 -0.08
N GLY A 277 -12.47 -6.09 -0.30
CA GLY A 277 -11.53 -7.02 -0.96
C GLY A 277 -10.34 -7.46 -0.10
N PHE A 278 -10.39 -7.24 1.21
CA PHE A 278 -9.45 -7.85 2.17
C PHE A 278 -10.02 -9.13 2.74
N SER A 279 -9.17 -10.01 3.27
CA SER A 279 -9.64 -11.14 4.07
C SER A 279 -10.59 -10.68 5.19
N LYS A 280 -11.72 -11.38 5.35
CA LYS A 280 -12.68 -11.14 6.44
C LYS A 280 -12.06 -11.42 7.80
N GLN A 281 -11.21 -12.43 7.88
CA GLN A 281 -10.46 -12.77 9.08
C GLN A 281 -9.08 -12.12 9.03
N LYS A 282 -8.53 -11.79 10.20
CA LYS A 282 -7.18 -11.22 10.30
C LYS A 282 -6.29 -12.15 11.13
N PRO A 283 -4.96 -12.11 10.94
CA PRO A 283 -4.03 -12.68 11.90
C PRO A 283 -4.39 -12.20 13.33
N PRO A 284 -4.38 -13.09 14.34
CA PRO A 284 -3.77 -14.43 14.34
C PRO A 284 -4.71 -15.59 13.94
N SER A 285 -5.87 -15.34 13.32
CA SER A 285 -6.74 -16.44 12.89
C SER A 285 -5.97 -17.40 11.96
N PRO A 286 -5.92 -18.71 12.24
CA PRO A 286 -5.07 -19.65 11.48
C PRO A 286 -5.55 -19.87 10.04
N THR A 287 -6.81 -19.54 9.73
CA THR A 287 -7.45 -19.83 8.42
C THR A 287 -7.83 -18.59 7.64
N HIS A 288 -7.26 -17.42 7.96
CA HIS A 288 -7.60 -16.16 7.27
C HIS A 288 -7.31 -16.18 5.76
N TRP A 289 -6.41 -17.02 5.31
CA TRP A 289 -6.02 -17.18 3.91
C TRP A 289 -6.83 -18.27 3.16
N LYS A 290 -7.69 -19.03 3.86
CA LYS A 290 -8.39 -20.21 3.33
C LYS A 290 -9.88 -19.98 3.16
N GLY A 291 -10.37 -20.14 1.93
CA GLY A 291 -11.78 -20.13 1.56
C GLY A 291 -12.38 -21.53 1.43
N LYS A 292 -13.51 -21.62 0.73
CA LYS A 292 -14.17 -22.89 0.36
C LYS A 292 -13.75 -23.33 -1.04
N ASN A 293 -14.02 -24.59 -1.38
CA ASN A 293 -13.88 -25.11 -2.75
C ASN A 293 -12.47 -24.90 -3.35
N GLY A 294 -11.42 -25.00 -2.53
CA GLY A 294 -10.03 -24.79 -2.98
C GLY A 294 -9.67 -23.33 -3.29
N LEU A 295 -10.45 -22.36 -2.80
CA LEU A 295 -10.13 -20.93 -2.88
C LEU A 295 -9.18 -20.52 -1.75
N TYR A 296 -8.19 -19.72 -2.11
CA TYR A 296 -7.22 -19.14 -1.18
C TYR A 296 -6.96 -17.67 -1.49
N CYS A 297 -6.47 -16.90 -0.53
CA CYS A 297 -5.99 -15.54 -0.74
C CYS A 297 -4.58 -15.34 -0.18
N VAL A 298 -3.76 -14.60 -0.91
CA VAL A 298 -2.36 -14.31 -0.59
C VAL A 298 -2.13 -12.80 -0.66
N GLY A 299 -1.57 -12.23 0.39
CA GLY A 299 -1.26 -10.81 0.50
C GLY A 299 -2.48 -9.92 0.59
N LEU A 300 -3.62 -10.42 1.10
CA LEU A 300 -4.88 -9.67 1.27
C LEU A 300 -5.30 -9.54 2.74
N SER A 301 -4.40 -9.81 3.69
CA SER A 301 -4.65 -9.77 5.14
C SER A 301 -4.07 -8.55 5.86
N ARG A 302 -3.43 -7.62 5.14
CA ARG A 302 -2.67 -6.47 5.67
C ARG A 302 -1.39 -6.86 6.42
N GLY A 303 -0.93 -8.09 6.23
CA GLY A 303 0.35 -8.58 6.73
C GLY A 303 1.58 -8.07 5.95
N GLY A 304 1.38 -7.39 4.82
CA GLY A 304 2.45 -7.00 3.91
C GLY A 304 3.16 -8.20 3.29
N LEU A 305 4.37 -8.00 2.76
CA LEU A 305 5.14 -9.06 2.09
C LEU A 305 5.49 -10.24 3.02
N PHE A 306 5.76 -9.96 4.31
CA PHE A 306 6.01 -11.02 5.30
C PHE A 306 4.76 -11.88 5.52
N GLY A 307 3.60 -11.25 5.68
CA GLY A 307 2.33 -11.99 5.79
C GLY A 307 2.04 -12.82 4.55
N ALA A 308 2.24 -12.24 3.37
CA ALA A 308 2.05 -12.93 2.09
C ALA A 308 2.95 -14.18 1.94
N ALA A 309 4.20 -14.12 2.42
CA ALA A 309 5.10 -15.28 2.42
C ALA A 309 4.57 -16.40 3.32
N THR A 310 4.18 -16.08 4.56
CA THR A 310 3.58 -17.06 5.48
C THR A 310 2.29 -17.66 4.94
N GLU A 311 1.43 -16.85 4.32
CA GLU A 311 0.19 -17.32 3.67
C GLU A 311 0.50 -18.27 2.51
N ALA A 312 1.49 -17.95 1.68
CA ALA A 312 1.89 -18.80 0.57
C ALA A 312 2.39 -20.18 1.03
N ASP A 313 3.21 -20.24 2.09
CA ASP A 313 3.67 -21.50 2.69
C ASP A 313 2.49 -22.33 3.20
N ASN A 314 1.57 -21.71 3.96
CA ASN A 314 0.39 -22.39 4.50
C ASN A 314 -0.54 -22.94 3.39
N ILE A 315 -0.69 -22.19 2.30
CA ILE A 315 -1.50 -22.61 1.14
C ILE A 315 -0.84 -23.79 0.43
N ALA A 316 0.47 -23.75 0.24
CA ALA A 316 1.21 -24.84 -0.38
C ALA A 316 1.09 -26.14 0.44
N ASP A 317 1.23 -26.05 1.76
CA ASP A 317 1.05 -27.18 2.68
C ASP A 317 -0.38 -27.74 2.65
N ASP A 318 -1.39 -26.87 2.63
CA ASP A 318 -2.79 -27.29 2.55
C ASP A 318 -3.10 -28.01 1.24
N ILE A 319 -2.64 -27.46 0.10
CA ILE A 319 -2.79 -28.09 -1.21
C ILE A 319 -2.06 -29.44 -1.25
N TYR A 320 -0.84 -29.51 -0.72
CA TYR A 320 -0.09 -30.77 -0.63
C TYR A 320 -0.86 -31.84 0.14
N ASN A 321 -1.41 -31.48 1.30
CA ASN A 321 -2.21 -32.40 2.11
C ASN A 321 -3.50 -32.83 1.40
N LEU A 322 -4.15 -31.94 0.64
CA LEU A 322 -5.36 -32.26 -0.14
C LEU A 322 -5.07 -33.09 -1.40
N LEU A 323 -3.83 -33.11 -1.89
CA LEU A 323 -3.40 -33.94 -3.01
C LEU A 323 -2.84 -35.30 -2.56
N SER A 324 -2.34 -35.37 -1.33
CA SER A 324 -1.74 -36.58 -0.76
C SER A 324 -2.76 -37.51 -0.07
N ASN A 325 -3.96 -36.99 0.21
CA ASN A 325 -5.13 -37.75 0.68
C ASN A 325 -6.06 -38.08 -0.49
#